data_AF-A0A399FFE7-F1
#
_entry.id   AF-A0A399FFE7-F1
#
_cell.length_a   1.000
_cell.length_b   1.000
_cell.length_c   1.000
_cell.angle_alpha   90.00
_cell.angle_beta   90.00
_cell.angle_gamma   90.00
#
_symmetry.space_group_name_H-M   'P 1'
#
loop_
_entity.id
_entity.type
_entity.pdbx_description
1 polymer ?
#
loop_
_entity_poly.entity_id
_entity_poly.type
_entity_poly.pdbx_seq_one_letter_code
_entity_poly.pdbx_strand_id
1 'polypeptide(L)'
;MLPRLVIAVAVAGAVFALSLATFKWNGPSFALSALLGAGAGAWAYRWNLRLERAGISPAARERVAMQTAWRKGGRISPAELERLVGMPQAQARETLEALCERGLCLREGESFIFYTRGHRA
;
A
#
# COMPACT_ATOMS: atom_id res chain seq x y z
N MET A 1 -5.37 13.48 -5.05
CA MET A 1 -4.28 14.46 -4.80
C MET A 1 -4.37 15.19 -3.45
N LEU A 2 -5.56 15.38 -2.84
CA LEU A 2 -5.73 16.02 -1.53
C LEU A 2 -5.06 15.31 -0.32
N PRO A 3 -5.07 13.97 -0.17
CA PRO A 3 -4.70 13.35 1.11
C PRO A 3 -3.24 13.53 1.47
N ARG A 4 -2.33 13.50 0.49
CA ARG A 4 -0.88 13.69 0.71
C ARG A 4 -0.51 15.07 1.24
N LEU A 5 -1.19 16.12 0.78
CA LEU A 5 -0.96 17.48 1.26
C LEU A 5 -1.50 17.63 2.68
N VAL A 6 -2.68 17.06 2.95
CA VAL A 6 -3.25 17.05 4.31
C VAL A 6 -2.31 16.34 5.29
N ILE A 7 -1.79 15.17 4.93
CA ILE A 7 -0.82 14.43 5.76
C ILE A 7 0.45 15.25 5.97
N ALA A 8 1.01 15.83 4.90
CA ALA A 8 2.24 16.62 4.98
C ALA A 8 2.07 17.87 5.87
N VAL A 9 0.95 18.59 5.74
CA VAL A 9 0.63 19.76 6.56
C VAL A 9 0.38 19.36 8.01
N ALA A 10 -0.33 18.25 8.26
CA ALA A 10 -0.57 17.74 9.60
C ALA A 10 0.74 17.36 10.31
N VAL A 11 1.64 16.65 9.62
CA VAL A 11 2.97 16.30 10.15
C VAL A 11 3.80 17.56 10.40
N ALA A 12 3.82 18.51 9.46
CA ALA A 12 4.54 19.77 9.64
C ALA A 12 4.04 20.57 10.85
N GLY A 13 2.72 20.70 11.00
CA GLY A 13 2.10 21.40 12.11
C GLY A 13 2.36 20.71 13.46
N ALA A 14 2.27 19.38 13.51
CA ALA A 14 2.55 18.61 14.72
C ALA A 14 4.02 18.77 15.16
N VAL A 15 4.97 18.64 14.24
CA VAL A 15 6.40 18.80 14.54
C VAL A 15 6.72 20.24 14.92
N PHE A 16 6.12 21.23 14.26
CA PHE A 16 6.25 22.64 14.62
C PHE A 16 5.75 22.90 16.04
N ALA A 17 4.52 22.47 16.36
CA ALA A 17 3.91 22.69 17.67
C ALA A 17 4.70 22.00 18.79
N LEU A 18 5.14 20.75 18.55
CA LEU A 18 5.95 20.01 19.51
C LEU A 18 7.31 20.67 19.74
N SER A 19 7.97 21.13 18.68
CA SER A 19 9.25 21.83 18.77
C SER A 19 9.09 23.15 19.52
N LEU A 20 8.05 23.93 19.20
CA LEU A 20 7.78 25.21 19.86
C LEU A 20 7.43 25.04 21.33
N ALA A 21 6.73 23.97 21.70
CA ALA A 21 6.45 23.62 23.09
C ALA A 21 7.71 23.18 23.87
N THR A 22 8.70 22.63 23.17
CA THR A 22 9.96 22.14 23.78
C THR A 22 10.98 23.26 23.95
N PHE A 23 11.02 24.23 23.03
CA PHE A 23 11.95 25.35 23.09
C PHE A 23 11.40 26.55 23.86
N LYS A 24 12.31 27.44 24.30
CA LYS A 24 11.91 28.72 24.89
C LYS A 24 11.23 29.59 23.83
N TRP A 25 10.16 30.28 24.22
CA TRP A 25 9.46 31.24 23.36
C TRP A 25 10.35 32.45 23.04
N ASN A 26 11.02 32.40 21.90
CA ASN A 26 11.79 33.51 21.34
C ASN A 26 11.86 33.38 19.80
N GLY A 27 12.27 34.45 19.11
CA GLY A 27 12.35 34.49 17.65
C GLY A 27 13.21 33.35 17.04
N PRO A 28 14.42 33.08 17.54
CA PRO A 28 15.25 31.97 17.05
C PRO A 28 14.60 30.58 17.18
N SER A 29 13.98 30.28 18.32
CA SER A 29 13.27 29.03 18.55
C SER A 29 12.08 28.87 17.60
N PHE A 30 11.36 29.95 17.31
CA PHE A 30 10.28 29.94 16.33
C PHE A 30 10.82 29.61 14.93
N ALA A 31 11.90 30.26 14.50
CA ALA A 31 12.53 30.01 13.20
C ALA A 31 13.02 28.55 13.09
N LEU A 32 13.67 28.03 14.13
CA LEU A 32 14.12 26.64 14.19
C LEU A 32 12.94 25.67 14.12
N SER A 33 11.87 25.93 14.88
CA SER A 33 10.66 25.09 14.90
C SER A 33 9.97 25.08 13.54
N ALA A 34 9.92 26.23 12.85
CA ALA A 34 9.39 26.36 11.50
C ALA A 34 10.21 25.54 10.49
N LEU A 35 11.54 25.58 10.58
CA LEU A 35 12.42 24.77 9.74
C LEU A 35 12.23 23.27 9.98
N LEU A 36 12.13 22.85 11.24
CA LEU A 36 11.88 21.44 11.60
C LEU A 36 10.51 20.97 11.08
N GLY A 37 9.46 21.77 11.28
CA GLY A 37 8.12 21.47 10.76
C GLY A 37 8.10 21.36 9.23
N ALA A 38 8.70 22.34 8.53
CA ALA A 38 8.78 22.33 7.07
C ALA A 38 9.58 21.12 6.55
N GLY A 39 10.71 20.80 7.18
CA GLY A 39 11.53 19.63 6.86
C GLY A 39 10.77 18.32 7.03
N ALA A 40 10.05 18.15 8.15
CA ALA A 40 9.24 16.98 8.42
C ALA A 40 8.07 16.84 7.43
N GLY A 41 7.38 17.93 7.11
CA GLY A 41 6.31 17.95 6.11
C GLY A 41 6.81 17.59 4.71
N ALA A 42 7.94 18.17 4.28
CA ALA A 42 8.56 17.85 3.00
C ALA A 42 9.01 16.39 2.92
N TRP A 43 9.58 15.86 4.01
CA TRP A 43 9.95 14.46 4.11
C TRP A 43 8.73 13.53 4.02
N ALA A 44 7.68 13.81 4.78
CA ALA A 44 6.43 13.04 4.76
C ALA A 44 5.77 13.05 3.36
N TYR A 45 5.80 14.19 2.67
CA TYR A 45 5.31 14.32 1.31
C TYR A 45 6.12 13.47 0.33
N ARG A 46 7.47 13.55 0.38
CA ARG A 46 8.36 12.75 -0.48
C ARG A 46 8.24 11.25 -0.19
N TRP A 47 8.05 10.87 1.08
CA TRP A 47 7.85 9.49 1.48
C TRP A 47 6.52 8.94 0.94
N ASN A 48 5.42 9.68 1.08
CA ASN A 48 4.13 9.31 0.48
C ASN A 48 4.23 9.15 -1.04
N LEU A 49 4.88 10.09 -1.73
CA LEU A 49 5.11 9.98 -3.18
C LEU A 49 5.92 8.74 -3.56
N ARG A 50 6.92 8.37 -2.74
CA ARG A 50 7.68 7.13 -2.96
C ARG A 50 6.80 5.90 -2.78
N LEU A 51 5.92 5.87 -1.78
CA LEU A 51 4.98 4.77 -1.57
C LEU A 51 3.96 4.67 -2.71
N GLU A 52 3.38 5.80 -3.13
CA GLU A 52 2.48 5.86 -4.29
C GLU A 52 3.15 5.32 -5.56
N ARG A 53 4.42 5.67 -5.79
CA ARG A 53 5.19 5.21 -6.97
C ARG A 53 5.67 3.78 -6.87
N ALA A 54 6.06 3.32 -5.68
CA ALA A 54 6.53 1.96 -5.46
C ALA A 54 5.38 0.94 -5.54
N GLY A 55 4.14 1.38 -5.31
CA GLY A 55 2.97 0.51 -5.35
C GLY A 55 2.99 -0.56 -4.27
N ILE A 56 2.08 -1.53 -4.39
CA ILE A 56 2.05 -2.71 -3.51
C ILE A 56 3.21 -3.64 -3.90
N SER A 57 4.02 -4.04 -2.92
CA SER A 57 5.14 -4.96 -3.18
C SER A 57 4.64 -6.30 -3.76
N PRO A 58 5.43 -7.00 -4.60
CA PRO A 58 5.02 -8.28 -5.18
C PRO A 58 4.52 -9.28 -4.14
N ALA A 59 5.22 -9.39 -3.01
CA ALA A 59 4.81 -10.26 -1.91
C ALA A 59 3.48 -9.85 -1.25
N ALA A 60 3.20 -8.55 -1.14
CA ALA A 60 1.92 -8.06 -0.63
C ALA A 60 0.80 -8.31 -1.65
N ARG A 61 1.06 -8.17 -2.96
CA ARG A 61 0.11 -8.53 -4.02
C ARG A 61 -0.28 -10.00 -3.96
N GLU A 62 0.71 -10.89 -3.82
CA GLU A 62 0.49 -12.33 -3.68
C GLU A 62 -0.38 -12.65 -2.46
N ARG A 63 -0.06 -12.09 -1.29
CA ARG A 63 -0.84 -12.30 -0.05
C ARG A 63 -2.27 -11.83 -0.18
N VAL A 64 -2.48 -10.65 -0.77
CA VAL A 64 -3.83 -10.12 -1.01
C VAL A 64 -4.58 -11.00 -2.00
N ALA A 65 -3.93 -11.49 -3.05
CA ALA A 65 -4.54 -12.40 -4.01
C ALA A 65 -4.99 -13.71 -3.34
N MET A 66 -4.13 -14.32 -2.53
CA MET A 66 -4.45 -15.52 -1.76
C MET A 66 -5.59 -15.29 -0.75
N GLN A 67 -5.51 -14.21 0.04
CA GLN A 67 -6.54 -13.88 1.03
C GLN A 67 -7.90 -13.64 0.36
N THR A 68 -7.91 -12.96 -0.79
CA THR A 68 -9.13 -12.71 -1.55
C THR A 68 -9.68 -13.99 -2.17
N ALA A 69 -8.81 -14.85 -2.70
CA ALA A 69 -9.20 -16.17 -3.18
C ALA A 69 -9.86 -17.00 -2.07
N TRP A 70 -9.25 -17.10 -0.88
CA TRP A 70 -9.84 -17.83 0.24
C TRP A 70 -11.17 -17.26 0.73
N ARG A 71 -11.32 -15.93 0.77
CA ARG A 71 -12.61 -15.29 1.10
C ARG A 71 -13.71 -15.64 0.11
N LYS A 72 -13.36 -15.90 -1.16
CA LYS A 72 -14.32 -16.13 -2.24
C LYS A 72 -14.58 -17.62 -2.53
N GLY A 73 -14.07 -18.53 -1.70
CA GLY A 73 -14.18 -19.96 -1.98
C GLY A 73 -13.12 -20.45 -2.97
N GLY A 74 -11.88 -19.96 -2.84
CA GLY A 74 -10.66 -20.47 -3.48
C GLY A 74 -10.58 -20.37 -5.00
N ARG A 75 -11.47 -19.64 -5.66
CA ARG A 75 -11.39 -19.34 -7.09
C ARG A 75 -11.45 -17.83 -7.32
N ILE A 76 -10.53 -17.32 -8.14
CA ILE A 76 -10.47 -15.90 -8.46
C ILE A 76 -9.99 -15.66 -9.89
N SER A 77 -10.54 -14.65 -10.56
CA SER A 77 -10.07 -14.20 -11.88
C SER A 77 -9.29 -12.88 -11.78
N PRO A 78 -8.46 -12.53 -12.78
CA PRO A 78 -7.76 -11.24 -12.80
C PRO A 78 -8.71 -10.03 -12.73
N ALA A 79 -9.87 -10.10 -13.40
CA ALA A 79 -10.88 -9.05 -13.39
C ALA A 79 -11.55 -8.88 -12.01
N GLU A 80 -11.69 -9.97 -11.26
CA GLU A 80 -12.22 -9.91 -9.90
C GLU A 80 -11.21 -9.31 -8.92
N LEU A 81 -9.92 -9.60 -9.09
CA LEU A 81 -8.87 -8.94 -8.31
C LEU A 81 -8.82 -7.44 -8.58
N GLU A 82 -8.97 -7.02 -9.84
CA GLU A 82 -9.06 -5.61 -10.18
C GLU A 82 -10.23 -4.93 -9.46
N ARG A 83 -11.42 -5.51 -9.53
CA ARG A 83 -12.62 -4.94 -8.89
C ARG A 83 -12.52 -4.91 -7.36
N LEU A 84 -11.96 -5.96 -6.74
CA LEU A 84 -11.95 -6.11 -5.28
C LEU A 84 -10.78 -5.39 -4.60
N VAL A 85 -9.64 -5.30 -5.27
CA VAL A 85 -8.38 -4.77 -4.70
C VAL A 85 -8.02 -3.42 -5.32
N GLY A 86 -8.64 -3.04 -6.45
CA GLY A 86 -8.28 -1.83 -7.20
C GLY A 86 -6.92 -1.97 -7.90
N MET A 87 -6.45 -3.19 -8.11
CA MET A 87 -5.18 -3.48 -8.78
C MET A 87 -5.38 -3.49 -10.30
N PRO A 88 -4.46 -2.92 -11.11
CA PRO A 88 -4.55 -3.01 -12.56
C PRO A 88 -4.62 -4.46 -13.04
N GLN A 89 -5.50 -4.76 -14.00
CA GLN A 89 -5.72 -6.11 -14.50
C GLN A 89 -4.43 -6.83 -14.94
N ALA A 90 -3.51 -6.10 -15.58
CA ALA A 90 -2.21 -6.62 -15.99
C ALA A 90 -1.36 -7.11 -14.80
N GLN A 91 -1.31 -6.33 -13.70
CA GLN A 91 -0.59 -6.72 -12.48
C GLN A 91 -1.29 -7.87 -11.75
N ALA A 92 -2.62 -7.89 -11.76
CA ALA A 92 -3.40 -8.99 -11.18
C ALA A 92 -3.12 -10.30 -11.91
N ARG A 93 -3.07 -10.27 -13.24
CA ARG A 93 -2.73 -11.42 -14.07
C ARG A 93 -1.31 -11.90 -13.84
N GLU A 94 -0.33 -11.00 -13.88
CA GLU A 94 1.08 -11.32 -13.61
C GLU A 94 1.25 -11.97 -12.22
N THR A 95 0.57 -11.42 -11.20
CA THR A 95 0.61 -11.97 -9.83
C THR A 95 0.01 -13.37 -9.77
N LEU A 96 -1.11 -13.61 -10.45
CA LEU A 96 -1.76 -14.93 -10.48
C LEU A 96 -0.96 -15.97 -11.27
N GLU A 97 -0.33 -15.56 -12.37
CA GLU A 97 0.56 -16.40 -13.17
C GLU A 97 1.80 -16.79 -12.36
N ALA A 98 2.45 -15.84 -11.66
CA ALA A 98 3.58 -16.12 -10.78
C ALA A 98 3.22 -17.08 -9.63
N LEU A 99 2.01 -16.97 -9.06
CA LEU A 99 1.51 -17.91 -8.06
C LEU A 99 1.29 -19.31 -8.63
N CYS A 100 0.87 -19.41 -9.90
CA CYS A 100 0.68 -20.66 -10.60
C CYS A 100 2.02 -21.35 -10.89
N GLU A 101 3.03 -20.58 -11.33
CA GLU A 101 4.40 -21.07 -11.55
C GLU A 101 5.02 -21.64 -10.27
N ARG A 102 4.69 -21.06 -9.11
CA ARG A 102 5.14 -21.53 -7.80
C ARG A 102 4.32 -22.72 -7.25
N GLY A 103 3.35 -23.22 -8.01
CA GLY A 103 2.51 -24.36 -7.64
C GLY A 103 1.46 -24.07 -6.56
N LEU A 104 1.17 -22.79 -6.30
CA LEU A 104 0.24 -22.35 -5.24
C LEU A 104 -1.20 -22.21 -5.75
N CYS A 105 -1.40 -22.20 -7.06
CA CYS A 105 -2.71 -22.24 -7.69
C CYS A 105 -2.69 -23.04 -9.00
N LEU A 106 -3.87 -23.44 -9.46
CA LEU A 106 -4.10 -24.10 -10.75
C LEU A 106 -4.85 -23.13 -11.66
N ARG A 107 -4.37 -22.98 -12.89
CA ARG A 107 -5.09 -22.23 -13.93
C ARG A 107 -6.16 -23.10 -14.57
N GLU A 108 -7.41 -22.66 -14.51
CA GLU A 108 -8.56 -23.27 -15.18
C GLU A 108 -9.21 -22.22 -16.11
N GLY A 109 -8.77 -22.21 -17.36
CA GLY A 109 -9.17 -21.20 -18.35
C GLY A 109 -8.74 -19.78 -17.93
N GLU A 110 -9.74 -18.93 -17.66
CA GLU A 110 -9.60 -17.53 -17.21
C GLU A 110 -9.61 -17.38 -15.68
N SER A 111 -9.71 -18.49 -14.93
CA SER A 111 -9.76 -18.49 -13.46
C SER A 111 -8.56 -19.21 -12.85
N PHE A 112 -8.21 -18.82 -11.62
CA PHE A 112 -7.14 -19.44 -10.84
C PHE A 112 -7.72 -20.03 -9.55
N ILE A 113 -7.39 -21.29 -9.28
CA ILE A 113 -7.93 -22.09 -8.17
C ILE A 113 -6.83 -22.33 -7.14
N PHE A 114 -7.09 -21.99 -5.88
CA PHE A 114 -6.15 -22.01 -4.76
C PHE A 114 -6.36 -23.20 -3.80
N TYR A 115 -7.30 -24.11 -4.10
CA TYR A 115 -7.46 -25.34 -3.33
C TYR A 115 -6.63 -26.49 -3.88
N THR A 116 -6.07 -27.28 -2.98
CA THR A 116 -5.54 -28.61 -3.30
C THR A 116 -6.69 -29.54 -3.67
N ARG A 117 -6.57 -30.32 -4.74
CA ARG A 117 -7.45 -31.49 -4.98
C ARG A 117 -7.48 -32.33 -3.71
N GLY A 118 -8.57 -32.26 -2.95
CA GLY A 118 -8.73 -32.93 -1.67
C GLY A 118 -10.19 -33.17 -1.33
N HIS A 119 -10.97 -33.68 -2.29
CA HIS A 119 -12.09 -34.60 -2.06
C HIS A 119 -12.60 -35.11 -3.43
N ARG A 120 -11.87 -36.08 -3.99
CA ARG A 120 -12.55 -37.21 -4.61
C ARG A 120 -12.59 -38.29 -3.53
N ALA A 121 -13.75 -38.44 -2.90
CA ALA A 121 -14.18 -39.68 -2.26
C ALA A 121 -15.63 -39.88 -2.73
#